data_AF-A4VB95-F1
#
_entry.id   AF-A4VB95-F1
#
_cell.length_a   1.000
_cell.length_b   1.000
_cell.length_c   1.000
_cell.angle_alpha   90.00
_cell.angle_beta   90.00
_cell.angle_gamma   90.00
#
_symmetry.space_group_name_H-M   'P 1'
#
loop_
_entity.id
_entity.type
_entity.pdbx_description
1 polymer ?
#
loop_
_entity_poly.entity_id
_entity_poly.type
_entity_poly.pdbx_seq_one_letter_code
_entity_poly.pdbx_strand_id
1 'polypeptide(L)'
;RNIVHSVNWAPIGSLSRDKKLDGFPFVNVVSIADSAEGEPSTGKIFFLLTDLDFTGKDWRHENKVTLLFTSEQIGNCSRIDVDPMEPICARAIINGKIKEIQKGDAEYDFGWNAFTSRHPATANWISRHNFYLCLLEIEHIYALDWYGGAKEVTVKDYYNVKLETDDTN
;
A
#
# COMPACT_ATOMS: atom_id res chain seq x y z
N ARG A 1 -9.94 4.16 -4.46
CA ARG A 1 -9.36 2.98 -5.13
C ARG A 1 -8.38 3.38 -6.22
N ASN A 2 -8.70 4.31 -7.13
CA ASN A 2 -7.80 4.82 -8.18
C ASN A 2 -6.38 5.12 -7.68
N ILE A 3 -6.23 5.93 -6.62
CA ILE A 3 -4.91 6.29 -6.07
C ILE A 3 -4.08 5.05 -5.71
N VAL A 4 -4.68 4.04 -5.07
CA VAL A 4 -3.98 2.80 -4.69
C VAL A 4 -3.49 2.04 -5.93
N HIS A 5 -4.31 1.96 -6.97
CA HIS A 5 -3.99 1.25 -8.20
C HIS A 5 -2.93 1.97 -9.04
N SER A 6 -2.94 3.30 -9.05
CA SER A 6 -2.06 4.12 -9.90
C SER A 6 -0.64 4.27 -9.37
N VAL A 7 -0.36 3.94 -8.11
CA VAL A 7 0.97 4.10 -7.50
C VAL A 7 1.67 2.76 -7.29
N ASN A 8 3.00 2.79 -7.20
CA ASN A 8 3.83 1.58 -7.06
C ASN A 8 4.44 1.43 -5.66
N TRP A 9 4.28 2.42 -4.78
CA TRP A 9 4.82 2.38 -3.42
C TRP A 9 3.91 3.17 -2.48
N ALA A 10 4.10 3.01 -1.18
CA ALA A 10 3.48 3.83 -0.16
C ALA A 10 4.39 3.95 1.06
N PRO A 11 4.37 5.07 1.80
CA PRO A 11 4.81 5.09 3.18
C PRO A 11 3.94 4.16 4.03
N ILE A 12 4.58 3.31 4.84
CA ILE A 12 3.94 2.47 5.84
C ILE A 12 4.40 2.91 7.23
N GLY A 13 3.43 3.28 8.07
CA GLY A 13 3.61 3.58 9.49
C GLY A 13 3.45 2.33 10.34
N SER A 14 4.38 2.08 11.25
CA SER A 14 4.36 1.01 12.27
C SER A 14 4.77 1.57 13.64
N LEU A 15 4.64 0.77 14.70
CA LEU A 15 5.24 1.09 16.01
C LEU A 15 6.59 0.38 16.13
N SER A 16 7.66 1.16 16.27
CA SER A 16 9.01 0.60 16.26
C SER A 16 9.28 -0.27 17.47
N ARG A 17 10.05 -1.34 17.25
CA ARG A 17 10.65 -2.17 18.30
C ARG A 17 12.18 -2.14 18.28
N ASP A 18 12.78 -1.21 17.55
CA ASP A 18 14.21 -0.98 17.66
C ASP A 18 14.55 -0.51 19.08
N LYS A 19 15.65 -1.01 19.65
CA LYS A 19 16.03 -0.73 21.05
C LYS A 19 16.09 0.76 21.39
N LYS A 20 16.39 1.63 20.42
CA LYS A 20 16.48 3.07 20.63
C LYS A 20 15.18 3.81 20.34
N LEU A 21 14.24 3.16 19.65
CA LEU A 21 13.02 3.77 19.13
C LEU A 21 11.75 3.04 19.62
N ASP A 22 11.88 2.21 20.66
CA ASP A 22 10.76 1.38 21.12
C ASP A 22 9.50 2.22 21.41
N GLY A 23 8.39 1.86 20.76
CA GLY A 23 7.11 2.55 20.85
C GLY A 23 6.97 3.82 20.01
N PHE A 24 8.00 4.29 19.32
CA PHE A 24 7.87 5.44 18.42
C PHE A 24 7.06 5.06 17.17
N PRO A 25 6.17 5.95 16.69
CA PRO A 25 5.67 5.85 15.32
C PRO A 25 6.85 5.92 14.36
N PHE A 26 6.96 4.91 13.50
CA PHE A 26 8.03 4.80 12.54
C PHE A 26 7.43 4.68 11.14
N VAL A 27 7.96 5.45 10.20
CA VAL A 27 7.47 5.46 8.82
C VAL A 27 8.57 4.98 7.91
N ASN A 28 8.26 3.99 7.09
CA ASN A 28 9.16 3.43 6.09
C ASN A 28 8.51 3.44 4.72
N VAL A 29 9.28 3.19 3.66
CA VAL A 29 8.76 2.99 2.30
C VAL A 29 8.49 1.51 2.05
N VAL A 30 7.38 1.19 1.38
CA VAL A 30 7.09 -0.16 0.90
C VAL A 30 6.60 -0.11 -0.54
N SER A 31 7.16 -0.97 -1.40
CA SER A 31 6.59 -1.23 -2.73
C SER A 31 5.24 -1.92 -2.57
N ILE A 32 4.26 -1.59 -3.41
CA ILE A 32 2.91 -2.16 -3.34
C ILE A 32 2.42 -2.59 -4.72
N ALA A 33 1.46 -3.51 -4.74
CA ALA A 33 0.71 -3.88 -5.93
C ALA A 33 -0.71 -4.32 -5.53
N ASP A 34 -1.72 -3.93 -6.32
CA ASP A 34 -3.10 -4.39 -6.13
C ASP A 34 -3.65 -5.26 -7.27
N SER A 35 -2.86 -5.42 -8.33
CA SER A 35 -3.01 -6.33 -9.45
C SER A 35 -1.68 -6.38 -10.20
N ALA A 36 -1.58 -7.25 -11.22
CA ALA A 36 -0.43 -7.20 -12.14
C ALA A 36 -0.50 -5.93 -13.01
N GLU A 37 0.64 -5.55 -13.60
CA GLU A 37 0.71 -4.40 -14.51
C GLU A 37 -0.29 -4.55 -15.65
N GLY A 38 -1.13 -3.54 -15.90
CA GLY A 38 -2.17 -3.57 -16.93
C GLY A 38 -3.44 -4.36 -16.57
N GLU A 39 -3.48 -5.06 -15.43
CA GLU A 39 -4.66 -5.81 -14.99
C GLU A 39 -5.59 -4.97 -14.10
N PRO A 40 -6.91 -5.21 -14.12
CA PRO A 40 -7.86 -4.45 -13.31
C PRO A 40 -7.54 -4.47 -11.81
N SER A 41 -7.68 -3.31 -11.17
CA SER A 41 -7.52 -3.13 -9.72
C SER A 41 -8.40 -4.09 -8.93
N THR A 42 -7.80 -4.82 -7.98
CA THR A 42 -8.56 -5.57 -6.97
C THR A 42 -8.76 -4.78 -5.68
N GLY A 43 -7.94 -3.75 -5.44
CA GLY A 43 -7.82 -3.04 -4.18
C GLY A 43 -7.16 -3.82 -3.04
N LYS A 44 -6.79 -5.09 -3.23
CA LYS A 44 -6.00 -5.83 -2.23
C LYS A 44 -4.57 -5.30 -2.26
N ILE A 45 -4.03 -4.82 -1.14
CA ILE A 45 -2.68 -4.22 -1.13
C ILE A 45 -1.67 -5.30 -0.79
N PHE A 46 -1.00 -5.83 -1.80
CA PHE A 46 0.12 -6.77 -1.65
C PHE A 46 1.45 -6.04 -1.58
N PHE A 47 2.35 -6.54 -0.74
CA PHE A 47 3.70 -6.01 -0.61
C PHE A 47 4.66 -7.09 -0.09
N LEU A 48 5.97 -6.85 -0.23
CA LEU A 48 6.98 -7.73 0.35
C LEU A 48 7.62 -7.06 1.57
N LEU A 49 7.86 -7.86 2.60
CA LEU A 49 8.66 -7.46 3.76
C LEU A 49 9.83 -8.42 3.97
N THR A 50 10.82 -7.96 4.73
CA THR A 50 11.91 -8.77 5.26
C THR A 50 12.20 -8.34 6.68
N ASP A 51 12.56 -9.28 7.55
CA ASP A 51 12.89 -8.99 8.95
C ASP A 51 14.28 -8.34 9.11
N LEU A 52 14.97 -8.06 8.00
CA LEU A 52 16.15 -7.19 8.00
C LEU A 52 15.77 -5.71 8.16
N ASP A 53 14.59 -5.33 7.67
CA ASP A 53 14.07 -3.96 7.72
C ASP A 53 13.20 -3.73 8.97
N PHE A 54 12.94 -2.46 9.30
CA PHE A 54 12.23 -2.04 10.51
C PHE A 54 10.81 -2.59 10.54
N THR A 55 10.02 -2.33 9.49
CA THR A 55 8.60 -2.72 9.44
C THR A 55 8.43 -4.23 9.65
N GLY A 56 9.30 -5.06 9.04
CA GLY A 56 9.29 -6.53 9.20
C GLY A 56 9.40 -6.99 10.65
N LYS A 57 10.21 -6.30 11.46
CA LYS A 57 10.34 -6.58 12.90
C LYS A 57 9.16 -6.01 13.69
N ASP A 58 8.71 -4.82 13.33
CA ASP A 58 7.70 -4.07 14.07
C ASP A 58 6.33 -4.78 14.05
N TRP A 59 5.86 -5.17 12.86
CA TRP A 59 4.49 -5.68 12.70
C TRP A 59 4.24 -7.01 13.42
N ARG A 60 5.29 -7.82 13.63
CA ARG A 60 5.20 -9.10 14.34
C ARG A 60 4.97 -8.94 15.84
N HIS A 61 5.28 -7.77 16.38
CA HIS A 61 5.07 -7.45 17.79
C HIS A 61 3.76 -6.69 18.01
N GLU A 62 3.54 -5.64 17.22
CA GLU A 62 2.28 -4.90 17.21
C GLU A 62 1.79 -4.77 15.76
N ASN A 63 0.78 -5.57 15.44
CA ASN A 63 0.25 -5.64 14.09
C ASN A 63 -0.80 -4.57 13.84
N LYS A 64 -0.37 -3.30 13.87
CA LYS A 64 -1.16 -2.13 13.50
C LYS A 64 -0.33 -1.25 12.59
N VAL A 65 -0.74 -1.15 11.34
CA VAL A 65 -0.04 -0.35 10.35
C VAL A 65 -0.96 0.61 9.64
N THR A 66 -0.38 1.69 9.11
CA THR A 66 -1.09 2.69 8.32
C THR A 66 -0.33 2.95 7.04
N LEU A 67 -0.99 2.85 5.89
CA LEU A 67 -0.42 3.25 4.62
C LEU A 67 -1.05 4.57 4.17
N LEU A 68 -0.22 5.49 3.69
CA LEU A 68 -0.69 6.73 3.07
C LEU A 68 -0.43 6.65 1.57
N PHE A 69 -1.45 6.99 0.78
CA PHE A 69 -1.40 7.08 -0.66
C PHE A 69 -1.75 8.51 -1.06
N THR A 70 -1.02 9.11 -2.00
CA THR A 70 -1.35 10.43 -2.52
C THR A 70 -1.21 10.45 -4.04
N SER A 71 -2.10 11.19 -4.70
CA SER A 71 -2.04 11.41 -6.14
C SER A 71 -0.73 12.09 -6.56
N GLU A 72 -0.05 12.75 -5.61
CA GLU A 72 1.26 13.34 -5.87
C GLU A 72 2.38 12.32 -6.07
N GLN A 73 2.22 11.06 -5.66
CA GLN A 73 3.23 10.02 -5.92
C GLN A 73 3.48 9.78 -7.41
N ILE A 74 2.54 10.21 -8.27
CA ILE A 74 2.66 10.21 -9.74
C ILE A 74 2.66 11.63 -10.34
N GLY A 75 2.76 12.64 -9.48
CA GLY A 75 2.83 14.06 -9.83
C GLY A 75 1.50 14.70 -10.25
N ASN A 76 0.35 14.09 -9.96
CA ASN A 76 -0.93 14.63 -10.42
C ASN A 76 -1.22 16.02 -9.84
N CYS A 77 -0.78 16.33 -8.62
CA CYS A 77 -1.05 17.61 -7.97
C CYS A 77 -0.08 18.67 -8.51
N SER A 78 1.21 18.35 -8.61
CA SER A 78 2.21 19.22 -9.24
C SER A 78 1.85 19.60 -10.68
N ARG A 79 1.27 18.68 -11.46
CA ARG A 79 0.84 18.95 -12.85
C ARG A 79 -0.27 19.99 -12.97
N ILE A 80 -1.03 20.22 -11.91
CA ILE A 80 -2.10 21.23 -11.85
C ILE A 80 -1.75 22.40 -10.91
N ASP A 81 -0.47 22.54 -10.55
CA ASP A 81 0.05 23.60 -9.67
C ASP A 81 -0.63 23.64 -8.29
N VAL A 82 -0.85 22.46 -7.72
CA VAL A 82 -1.48 22.28 -6.41
C VAL A 82 -0.46 21.72 -5.42
N ASP A 83 -0.33 22.38 -4.27
CA ASP A 83 0.52 21.91 -3.17
C ASP A 83 0.02 20.55 -2.63
N PRO A 84 0.90 19.59 -2.31
CA PRO A 84 0.48 18.26 -1.84
C PRO A 84 -0.32 18.25 -0.54
N MET A 85 -0.30 19.34 0.23
CA MET A 85 -1.10 19.49 1.44
C MET A 85 -2.55 19.88 1.15
N GLU A 86 -2.81 20.54 0.02
CA GLU A 86 -4.14 21.00 -0.36
C GLU A 86 -5.13 19.83 -0.48
N PRO A 87 -6.36 19.94 0.04
CA PRO A 87 -7.32 18.81 0.02
C PRO A 87 -7.68 18.29 -1.36
N ILE A 88 -7.56 19.13 -2.39
CA ILE A 88 -7.80 18.74 -3.79
C ILE A 88 -6.65 17.87 -4.35
N CYS A 89 -5.48 17.87 -3.70
CA CYS A 89 -4.46 16.85 -3.91
C CYS A 89 -4.89 15.56 -3.18
N ALA A 90 -5.69 14.76 -3.88
CA ALA A 90 -6.38 13.64 -3.26
C ALA A 90 -5.41 12.63 -2.64
N ARG A 91 -5.71 12.23 -1.40
CA ARG A 91 -4.96 11.23 -0.62
C ARG A 91 -5.87 10.26 0.11
N ALA A 92 -5.39 9.03 0.28
CA ALA A 92 -6.05 7.99 1.04
C ALA A 92 -5.15 7.50 2.17
N ILE A 93 -5.70 7.38 3.37
CA ILE A 93 -5.04 6.83 4.56
C ILE A 93 -5.74 5.52 4.88
N ILE A 94 -5.01 4.42 4.86
CA ILE A 94 -5.56 3.07 5.00
C ILE A 94 -4.90 2.41 6.21
N ASN A 95 -5.68 2.14 7.24
CA ASN A 95 -5.25 1.45 8.44
C ASN A 95 -5.60 -0.03 8.34
N GLY A 96 -4.75 -0.89 8.89
CA GLY A 96 -5.04 -2.31 8.94
C GLY A 96 -3.96 -3.13 9.61
N LYS A 97 -4.04 -4.43 9.37
CA LYS A 97 -3.10 -5.44 9.86
C LYS A 97 -2.36 -6.09 8.71
N ILE A 98 -1.13 -6.49 8.94
CA ILE A 98 -0.33 -7.27 7.99
C ILE A 98 -0.68 -8.74 8.16
N LYS A 99 -1.04 -9.40 7.05
CA LYS A 99 -1.16 -10.85 6.96
C LYS A 99 -0.05 -11.36 6.05
N GLU A 100 0.83 -12.18 6.59
CA GLU A 100 1.80 -12.92 5.78
C GLU A 100 1.09 -14.04 5.00
N ILE A 101 1.34 -14.12 3.70
CA ILE A 101 0.74 -15.09 2.77
C ILE A 101 1.78 -16.15 2.46
N GLN A 102 1.47 -17.40 2.77
CA GLN A 102 2.37 -18.53 2.61
C GLN A 102 2.19 -19.20 1.24
N LYS A 103 3.25 -19.86 0.74
CA LYS A 103 3.14 -20.73 -0.44
C LYS A 103 2.10 -21.82 -0.17
N GLY A 104 1.08 -21.89 -1.03
CA GLY A 104 -0.06 -22.80 -0.88
C GLY A 104 -1.36 -22.13 -0.42
N ASP A 105 -1.29 -20.89 0.08
CA ASP A 105 -2.48 -20.08 0.30
C ASP A 105 -3.14 -19.71 -1.03
N ALA A 106 -4.46 -19.61 -1.04
CA ALA A 106 -5.24 -19.32 -2.25
C ALA A 106 -4.83 -18.01 -2.94
N GLU A 107 -4.42 -17.00 -2.16
CA GLU A 107 -3.98 -15.70 -2.69
C GLU A 107 -2.49 -15.64 -3.08
N TYR A 108 -1.68 -16.66 -2.77
CA TYR A 108 -0.22 -16.55 -2.93
C TYR A 108 0.20 -16.29 -4.36
N ASP A 109 -0.22 -17.14 -5.31
CA ASP A 109 0.22 -17.03 -6.71
C ASP A 109 -0.27 -15.72 -7.35
N PHE A 110 -1.51 -15.31 -7.02
CA PHE A 110 -2.06 -14.04 -7.47
C PHE A 110 -1.27 -12.86 -6.92
N GLY A 111 -1.07 -12.78 -5.60
CA GLY A 111 -0.38 -11.68 -4.95
C GLY A 111 1.09 -11.60 -5.34
N TRP A 112 1.74 -12.76 -5.49
CA TRP A 112 3.12 -12.85 -5.96
C TRP A 112 3.27 -12.35 -7.40
N ASN A 113 2.39 -12.77 -8.29
CA ASN A 113 2.37 -12.29 -9.68
C ASN A 113 2.06 -10.79 -9.75
N ALA A 114 1.05 -10.32 -9.01
CA ALA A 114 0.71 -8.90 -8.93
C ALA A 114 1.91 -8.05 -8.52
N PHE A 115 2.61 -8.47 -7.46
CA PHE A 115 3.79 -7.75 -6.97
C PHE A 115 4.95 -7.80 -7.95
N THR A 116 5.36 -8.99 -8.37
CA THR A 116 6.56 -9.17 -9.21
C THR A 116 6.40 -8.57 -10.61
N SER A 117 5.17 -8.53 -11.14
CA SER A 117 4.85 -7.87 -12.41
C SER A 117 5.13 -6.37 -12.35
N ARG A 118 4.72 -5.68 -11.27
CA ARG A 118 4.95 -4.23 -11.09
C ARG A 118 6.36 -3.91 -10.60
N HIS A 119 7.04 -4.87 -9.97
CA HIS A 119 8.35 -4.70 -9.32
C HIS A 119 9.38 -5.72 -9.81
N PRO A 120 9.93 -5.59 -11.04
CA PRO A 120 10.90 -6.54 -11.58
C PRO A 120 12.21 -6.61 -10.77
N ALA A 121 12.52 -5.57 -9.99
CA ALA A 121 13.65 -5.56 -9.05
C ALA A 121 13.55 -6.67 -7.98
N THR A 122 12.35 -7.22 -7.74
CA THR A 122 12.11 -8.32 -6.81
C THR A 122 13.01 -9.51 -7.07
N ALA A 123 13.33 -9.83 -8.33
CA ALA A 123 14.23 -10.94 -8.67
C ALA A 123 15.63 -10.81 -8.02
N ASN A 124 16.13 -9.57 -7.92
CA ASN A 124 17.40 -9.27 -7.26
C ASN A 124 17.29 -9.30 -5.74
N TRP A 125 16.14 -8.93 -5.18
CA TRP A 125 15.91 -8.89 -3.74
C TRP A 125 15.79 -10.29 -3.15
N ILE A 126 14.95 -11.14 -3.75
CA ILE A 126 14.66 -12.49 -3.25
C ILE A 126 15.83 -13.47 -3.44
N SER A 127 16.76 -13.16 -4.34
CA SER A 127 17.99 -13.96 -4.52
C SER A 127 19.04 -13.67 -3.45
N ARG A 128 18.91 -12.55 -2.70
CA ARG A 128 19.88 -12.11 -1.70
C ARG A 128 19.36 -12.16 -0.27
N HIS A 129 18.06 -11.94 -0.08
CA HIS A 129 17.45 -11.83 1.23
C HIS A 129 16.11 -12.56 1.28
N ASN A 130 15.70 -12.95 2.48
CA ASN A 130 14.43 -13.62 2.71
C ASN A 130 13.30 -12.58 2.76
N PHE A 131 12.66 -12.35 1.63
CA PHE A 131 11.42 -11.58 1.54
C PHE A 131 10.22 -12.51 1.55
N TYR A 132 9.15 -12.09 2.21
CA TYR A 132 7.88 -12.79 2.29
C TYR A 132 6.73 -11.91 1.81
N LEU A 133 5.74 -12.55 1.19
CA LEU A 133 4.55 -11.87 0.67
C LEU A 133 3.60 -11.52 1.80
N CYS A 134 3.11 -10.29 1.76
CA CYS A 134 2.13 -9.77 2.71
C CYS A 134 0.92 -9.22 1.97
N LEU A 135 -0.21 -9.25 2.66
CA LEU A 135 -1.46 -8.58 2.32
C LEU A 135 -1.86 -7.66 3.47
N LEU A 136 -2.32 -6.46 3.15
CA LEU A 136 -2.99 -5.60 4.14
C LEU A 136 -4.43 -6.05 4.35
N GLU A 137 -4.76 -6.51 5.55
CA GLU A 137 -6.12 -6.67 6.03
C GLU A 137 -6.65 -5.30 6.46
N ILE A 138 -7.38 -4.64 5.56
CA ILE A 138 -7.87 -3.28 5.75
C ILE A 138 -8.95 -3.23 6.84
N GLU A 139 -8.79 -2.33 7.81
CA GLU A 139 -9.76 -2.08 8.88
C GLU A 139 -10.47 -0.73 8.70
N HIS A 140 -9.73 0.34 8.38
CA HIS A 140 -10.28 1.68 8.19
C HIS A 140 -9.68 2.37 6.97
N ILE A 141 -10.48 3.20 6.31
CA ILE A 141 -10.06 3.97 5.13
C ILE A 141 -10.58 5.38 5.29
N TYR A 142 -9.68 6.35 5.14
CA TYR A 142 -10.02 7.77 5.09
C TYR A 142 -9.55 8.35 3.77
N ALA A 143 -10.44 9.04 3.05
CA ALA A 143 -10.13 9.75 1.83
C ALA A 143 -10.25 11.26 2.08
N LEU A 144 -9.23 12.02 1.68
CA LEU A 144 -9.30 13.47 1.58
C LEU A 144 -9.10 13.84 0.11
N ASP A 145 -10.17 14.33 -0.51
CA ASP A 145 -10.23 14.66 -1.93
C ASP A 145 -10.85 16.04 -2.21
N TRP A 146 -11.32 16.71 -1.16
CA TRP A 146 -11.93 18.03 -1.24
C TRP A 146 -11.91 18.72 0.13
N TYR A 147 -12.21 20.01 0.15
CA TYR A 147 -12.38 20.77 1.38
C TYR A 147 -13.51 20.19 2.25
N GLY A 148 -13.37 20.36 3.57
CA GLY A 148 -14.34 19.86 4.56
C GLY A 148 -13.85 18.70 5.43
N GLY A 149 -12.59 18.28 5.26
CA GLY A 149 -11.97 17.23 6.06
C GLY A 149 -12.05 15.84 5.41
N ALA A 150 -11.38 14.87 6.02
CA ALA A 150 -11.34 13.51 5.50
C ALA A 150 -12.70 12.81 5.70
N LYS A 151 -13.10 12.02 4.71
CA LYS A 151 -14.31 11.19 4.73
C LYS A 151 -13.90 9.74 4.99
N GLU A 152 -14.62 9.08 5.87
CA GLU A 152 -14.46 7.64 6.05
C GLU A 152 -15.11 6.89 4.88
N VAL A 153 -14.41 5.89 4.37
CA VAL A 153 -14.89 4.97 3.33
C VAL A 153 -15.00 3.60 3.95
N THR A 154 -16.16 2.96 3.83
CA THR A 154 -16.31 1.60 4.37
C THR A 154 -15.45 0.62 3.56
N VAL A 155 -14.91 -0.40 4.22
CA VAL A 155 -14.16 -1.47 3.56
C VAL A 155 -15.00 -2.15 2.47
N LYS A 156 -16.31 -2.29 2.72
CA LYS A 156 -17.27 -2.85 1.76
C LYS A 156 -17.37 -1.98 0.50
N ASP A 157 -17.57 -0.67 0.65
CA ASP A 157 -17.67 0.23 -0.50
C ASP A 157 -16.35 0.30 -1.24
N TYR A 158 -15.23 0.33 -0.50
CA TYR A 158 -13.90 0.26 -1.08
C TYR A 158 -13.76 -0.94 -1.98
N TYR A 159 -14.20 -2.14 -1.58
CA TYR A 159 -14.09 -3.37 -2.37
C TYR A 159 -15.21 -3.58 -3.42
N ASN A 160 -16.30 -2.82 -3.40
CA ASN A 160 -17.38 -2.94 -4.39
C ASN A 160 -17.19 -2.09 -5.66
N VAL A 161 -16.31 -1.08 -5.64
CA VAL A 161 -16.05 -0.25 -6.83
C VAL A 161 -15.34 -1.07 -7.91
N LYS A 162 -15.76 -0.98 -9.17
CA LYS A 162 -14.96 -1.44 -10.31
C LYS A 162 -14.33 -0.21 -10.96
N LEU A 163 -13.02 -0.24 -11.16
CA LEU A 163 -12.39 0.80 -11.97
C LEU A 163 -12.71 0.49 -13.42
N GLU A 164 -13.27 1.47 -14.13
CA GLU A 164 -13.37 1.37 -15.58
C GLU A 164 -11.94 1.38 -16.14
N THR A 165 -11.64 0.45 -17.04
CA THR A 165 -10.45 0.57 -17.87
C THR A 165 -10.72 1.72 -18.83
N ASP A 166 -9.95 2.80 -18.74
CA ASP A 166 -10.04 3.87 -19.73
C ASP A 166 -9.69 3.28 -21.11
N ASP A 167 -10.72 3.00 -21.92
CA ASP A 167 -10.60 2.68 -23.34
C ASP A 167 -10.23 3.95 -24.14
N THR A 168 -9.18 4.65 -23.74
CA THR A 168 -8.65 5.80 -24.48
C THR A 168 -7.21 5.55 -24.91
N ASN A 169 -7.10 4.88 -26.06
CA ASN A 169 -5.99 5.04 -27.01
C ASN A 169 -6.19 6.32 -27.82
#